data_AF-A0A402DIA3-F1
#
_entry.id   AF-A0A402DIA3-F1
#
_cell.length_a   1.000
_cell.length_b   1.000
_cell.length_c   1.000
_cell.angle_alpha   90.00
_cell.angle_beta   90.00
_cell.angle_gamma   90.00
#
_symmetry.space_group_name_H-M   'P 1'
#
loop_
_entity.id
_entity.type
_entity.pdbx_description
1 polymer ?
#
loop_
_entity_poly.entity_id
_entity_poly.type
_entity_poly.pdbx_seq_one_letter_code
_entity_poly.pdbx_strand_id
1 'polypeptide(L)'
;MTFKVFGSRPANSICLPDVPYSVRFNCKDGGGGIFVGGSDPQHRKSNPEDKIDINIIKVSKYFGTLGKTDNVLWIQLFFIPAPNVPAEILPPNTVCVGYIKKQSISALFNTVQAAMNNGEPALGIFTLSFQKEVGAEGPYYSVCFNWRTRQSDEEKKQLEMIDAFHNEYGEQLIDLESTRLLTCVDGWSAGDVNALIARSLGELPESNRPELPPAKSPRRR
;
A
#
# COMPACT_ATOMS: atom_id res chain seq x y z
N MET A 1 19.08 35.91 2.42
CA MET A 1 18.89 34.64 1.68
C MET A 1 17.44 34.22 1.85
N THR A 2 16.69 34.11 0.76
CA THR A 2 15.25 33.84 0.79
C THR A 2 15.04 32.33 0.68
N PHE A 3 14.52 31.71 1.73
CA PHE A 3 14.14 30.29 1.73
C PHE A 3 12.96 30.10 0.79
N LYS A 4 13.14 29.35 -0.31
CA LYS A 4 12.11 29.12 -1.32
C LYS A 4 11.43 27.77 -1.02
N VAL A 5 10.22 27.83 -0.46
CA VAL A 5 9.44 26.64 -0.02
C VAL A 5 8.86 25.85 -1.19
N PHE A 6 8.70 26.47 -2.37
CA PHE A 6 8.10 25.85 -3.55
C PHE A 6 9.09 25.80 -4.72
N GLY A 7 9.50 24.59 -5.10
CA GLY A 7 9.89 24.29 -6.47
C GLY A 7 8.63 24.13 -7.32
N SER A 8 8.57 24.74 -8.50
CA SER A 8 7.51 24.47 -9.47
C SER A 8 7.70 23.04 -9.97
N ARG A 9 6.89 22.11 -9.45
CA ARG A 9 6.88 20.72 -9.88
C ARG A 9 6.56 20.66 -11.38
N PRO A 10 7.34 19.93 -12.21
CA PRO A 10 6.95 19.67 -13.58
C PRO A 10 5.61 18.93 -13.59
N ALA A 11 4.62 19.45 -14.33
CA ALA A 11 3.28 18.83 -14.42
C ALA A 11 3.33 17.35 -14.85
N ASN A 12 4.41 16.96 -15.53
CA ASN A 12 4.66 15.64 -16.10
C ASN A 12 5.69 14.82 -15.29
N SER A 13 5.60 14.84 -13.97
CA SER A 13 6.52 14.06 -13.11
C SER A 13 5.76 13.37 -11.98
N ILE A 14 6.20 12.17 -11.61
CA ILE A 14 5.76 11.51 -10.38
C ILE A 14 6.47 12.17 -9.19
N CYS A 15 5.72 12.47 -8.13
CA CYS A 15 6.27 13.03 -6.89
C CYS A 15 6.38 11.93 -5.85
N LEU A 16 7.60 11.69 -5.39
CA LEU A 16 7.89 10.93 -4.18
C LEU A 16 8.18 11.93 -3.05
N PRO A 17 7.23 12.17 -2.13
CA PRO A 17 7.52 12.95 -0.94
C PRO A 17 8.47 12.18 0.00
N ASP A 18 9.23 12.90 0.83
CA ASP A 18 10.14 12.31 1.84
C ASP A 18 9.42 11.31 2.75
N VAL A 19 8.16 11.60 3.06
CA VAL A 19 7.21 10.67 3.68
C VAL A 19 6.10 10.39 2.66
N PRO A 20 5.95 9.15 2.17
CA PRO A 20 4.89 8.78 1.24
C PRO A 20 3.52 9.23 1.71
N TYR A 21 2.65 9.61 0.78
CA TYR A 21 1.34 10.16 1.13
C TYR A 21 0.44 9.09 1.75
N SER A 22 0.25 9.11 3.07
CA SER A 22 -0.47 8.07 3.79
C SER A 22 -1.97 8.09 3.47
N VAL A 23 -2.44 6.96 2.95
CA VAL A 23 -3.83 6.67 2.60
C VAL A 23 -4.36 5.54 3.48
N ARG A 24 -5.44 5.82 4.22
CA ARG A 24 -6.15 4.82 5.03
C ARG A 24 -7.36 4.31 4.26
N PHE A 25 -7.44 3.01 4.10
CA PHE A 25 -8.65 2.35 3.63
C PHE A 25 -9.59 2.14 4.82
N ASN A 26 -10.63 2.95 4.94
CA ASN A 26 -11.57 2.83 6.04
C ASN A 26 -12.67 1.84 5.69
N CYS A 27 -12.76 0.81 6.53
CA CYS A 27 -13.70 -0.31 6.41
C CYS A 27 -14.76 -0.30 7.53
N LYS A 28 -14.71 0.68 8.45
CA LYS A 28 -15.61 0.75 9.61
C LYS A 28 -16.88 1.55 9.33
N ASP A 29 -17.85 1.37 10.21
CA ASP A 29 -19.19 1.95 10.15
C ASP A 29 -19.17 3.49 9.99
N GLY A 30 -20.09 4.03 9.19
CA GLY A 30 -20.13 5.48 8.83
C GLY A 30 -19.62 5.83 7.43
N GLY A 31 -19.40 4.82 6.58
CA GLY A 31 -19.14 4.93 5.16
C GLY A 31 -17.73 4.53 4.78
N GLY A 32 -17.61 3.38 4.11
CA GLY A 32 -16.37 2.93 3.49
C GLY A 32 -15.78 3.99 2.56
N GLY A 33 -14.46 4.00 2.42
CA GLY A 33 -13.80 5.00 1.59
C GLY A 33 -12.31 5.14 1.84
N ILE A 34 -11.67 5.93 1.00
CA ILE A 34 -10.31 6.39 1.21
C ILE A 34 -10.34 7.61 2.12
N PHE A 35 -9.52 7.55 3.17
CA PHE A 35 -9.27 8.65 4.08
C PHE A 35 -7.82 9.07 3.96
N VAL A 36 -7.64 10.37 3.82
CA VAL A 36 -6.33 10.99 3.60
C VAL A 36 -5.99 11.90 4.77
N GLY A 37 -4.73 11.85 5.19
CA GLY A 37 -4.22 12.64 6.31
C GLY A 37 -4.34 11.92 7.66
N GLY A 38 -3.59 12.43 8.65
CA GLY A 38 -3.44 11.87 9.99
C GLY A 38 -4.73 11.89 10.82
N SER A 39 -4.66 12.26 12.10
CA SER A 39 -5.83 12.31 13.00
C SER A 39 -6.69 13.58 12.87
N ASP A 40 -6.36 14.49 11.95
CA ASP A 40 -7.01 15.81 11.87
C ASP A 40 -8.32 15.81 11.06
N PRO A 41 -9.39 16.49 11.52
CA PRO A 41 -10.74 16.42 10.94
C PRO A 41 -10.91 16.89 9.49
N GLN A 42 -9.90 17.52 8.87
CA GLN A 42 -9.90 17.82 7.43
C GLN A 42 -9.50 16.58 6.62
N HIS A 43 -10.24 15.49 6.80
CA HIS A 43 -10.04 14.28 6.02
C HIS A 43 -10.60 14.51 4.62
N ARG A 44 -9.76 14.43 3.58
CA ARG A 44 -10.29 14.14 2.25
C ARG A 44 -10.87 12.73 2.32
N LYS A 45 -12.17 12.63 2.12
CA LYS A 45 -12.93 11.39 2.24
C LYS A 45 -13.61 11.12 0.91
N SER A 46 -13.42 9.92 0.37
CA SER A 46 -14.28 9.43 -0.70
C SER A 46 -15.60 8.92 -0.13
N ASN A 47 -16.65 8.95 -0.94
CA ASN A 47 -17.89 8.26 -0.62
C ASN A 47 -17.73 6.73 -0.77
N PRO A 48 -18.59 5.93 -0.14
CA PRO A 48 -18.55 4.47 -0.26
C PRO A 48 -18.75 3.96 -1.68
N GLU A 49 -19.55 4.70 -2.47
CA GLU A 49 -19.87 4.37 -3.86
C GLU A 49 -18.77 4.79 -4.84
N ASP A 50 -17.79 5.58 -4.37
CA ASP A 50 -16.72 6.08 -5.23
C ASP A 50 -15.80 4.92 -5.65
N LYS A 51 -15.50 4.88 -6.94
CA LYS A 51 -14.50 3.99 -7.53
C LYS A 51 -13.23 4.80 -7.75
N ILE A 52 -12.12 4.31 -7.20
CA ILE A 52 -10.85 5.05 -7.20
C ILE A 52 -9.80 4.26 -7.95
N ASP A 53 -9.39 4.79 -9.09
CA ASP A 53 -8.42 4.16 -9.95
C ASP A 53 -6.99 4.48 -9.50
N ILE A 54 -6.19 3.43 -9.30
CA ILE A 54 -4.82 3.51 -8.81
C ILE A 54 -3.88 2.65 -9.66
N ASN A 55 -2.63 3.09 -9.74
CA ASN A 55 -1.53 2.34 -10.33
C ASN A 55 -0.70 1.78 -9.17
N ILE A 56 -0.77 0.48 -8.92
CA ILE A 56 0.05 -0.16 -7.89
C ILE A 56 1.48 -0.27 -8.41
N ILE A 57 2.44 0.31 -7.69
CA ILE A 57 3.85 0.40 -8.11
C ILE A 57 4.81 -0.42 -7.23
N LYS A 58 4.39 -0.78 -6.02
CA LYS A 58 5.10 -1.73 -5.14
C LYS A 58 4.13 -2.33 -4.14
N VAL A 59 4.33 -3.62 -3.87
CA VAL A 59 3.58 -4.39 -2.87
C VAL A 59 4.59 -5.06 -1.95
N SER A 60 4.38 -4.92 -0.64
CA SER A 60 5.22 -5.59 0.36
C SER A 60 4.37 -6.23 1.45
N LYS A 61 4.79 -7.41 1.92
CA LYS A 61 4.16 -8.16 3.01
C LYS A 61 4.83 -7.81 4.33
N TYR A 62 4.01 -7.48 5.32
CA TYR A 62 4.46 -7.18 6.67
C TYR A 62 3.68 -8.00 7.69
N PHE A 63 4.32 -8.27 8.83
CA PHE A 63 3.69 -8.85 10.00
C PHE A 63 3.93 -7.95 11.22
N GLY A 64 2.88 -7.66 12.00
CA GLY A 64 3.02 -6.95 13.27
C GLY A 64 1.83 -6.08 13.62
N THR A 65 2.10 -5.04 14.41
CA THR A 65 1.09 -4.11 14.92
C THR A 65 1.02 -2.84 14.07
N LEU A 66 -0.18 -2.47 13.64
CA LEU A 66 -0.45 -1.17 13.01
C LEU A 66 -1.75 -0.58 13.56
N GLY A 67 -1.66 0.62 14.13
CA GLY A 67 -2.77 1.29 14.78
C GLY A 67 -3.28 0.51 16.01
N LYS A 68 -4.55 0.10 15.98
CA LYS A 68 -5.21 -0.67 17.05
C LYS A 68 -5.31 -2.17 16.74
N THR A 69 -4.49 -2.68 15.82
CA THR A 69 -4.54 -4.08 15.42
C THR A 69 -3.16 -4.69 15.57
N ASP A 70 -3.10 -5.70 16.42
CA ASP A 70 -1.86 -6.32 16.86
C ASP A 70 -1.61 -7.65 16.16
N ASN A 71 -0.33 -7.91 15.86
CA ASN A 71 0.16 -9.22 15.42
C ASN A 71 -0.62 -9.83 14.23
N VAL A 72 -0.86 -9.05 13.18
CA VAL A 72 -1.51 -9.54 11.95
C VAL A 72 -0.63 -9.34 10.72
N LEU A 73 -0.96 -10.09 9.66
CA LEU A 73 -0.39 -9.87 8.33
C LEU A 73 -1.04 -8.67 7.65
N TRP A 74 -0.19 -7.83 7.08
CA TRP A 74 -0.52 -6.63 6.34
C TRP A 74 0.10 -6.69 4.95
N ILE A 75 -0.60 -6.15 3.97
CA ILE A 75 -0.02 -5.77 2.69
C ILE A 75 0.11 -4.26 2.67
N GLN A 76 1.34 -3.79 2.48
CA GLN A 76 1.66 -2.42 2.14
C GLN A 76 1.56 -2.25 0.62
N LEU A 77 0.80 -1.24 0.19
CA LEU A 77 0.62 -0.88 -1.21
C LEU A 77 1.19 0.51 -1.41
N PHE A 78 2.21 0.63 -2.25
CA PHE A 78 2.57 1.90 -2.87
C PHE A 78 1.82 2.03 -4.19
N PHE A 79 1.21 3.19 -4.40
CA PHE A 79 0.44 3.43 -5.60
C PHE A 79 0.43 4.91 -5.99
N ILE A 80 0.05 5.17 -7.23
CA ILE A 80 -0.15 6.52 -7.77
C ILE A 80 -1.59 6.62 -8.28
N PRO A 81 -2.36 7.68 -7.94
CA PRO A 81 -3.72 7.87 -8.45
C PRO A 81 -3.73 7.99 -9.98
N ALA A 82 -4.69 7.35 -10.65
CA ALA A 82 -4.88 7.50 -12.08
C ALA A 82 -5.37 8.93 -12.43
N PRO A 83 -5.22 9.39 -13.69
CA PRO A 83 -5.51 10.78 -14.06
C PRO A 83 -6.99 11.17 -13.92
N ASN A 84 -7.89 10.19 -13.94
CA ASN A 84 -9.33 10.38 -13.75
C ASN A 84 -9.74 10.57 -12.28
N VAL A 85 -8.83 10.37 -11.32
CA VAL A 85 -9.12 10.57 -9.89
C VAL A 85 -9.11 12.07 -9.57
N PRO A 86 -10.19 12.63 -9.01
CA PRO A 86 -10.25 14.03 -8.63
C PRO A 86 -9.18 14.40 -7.60
N ALA A 87 -8.56 15.57 -7.78
CA ALA A 87 -7.47 16.05 -6.92
C ALA A 87 -7.91 16.32 -5.47
N GLU A 88 -9.22 16.49 -5.27
CA GLU A 88 -9.88 16.61 -3.97
C GLU A 88 -9.84 15.29 -3.19
N ILE A 89 -9.78 14.14 -3.88
CA ILE A 89 -9.71 12.82 -3.25
C ILE A 89 -8.24 12.45 -3.03
N LEU A 90 -7.42 12.41 -4.10
CA LEU A 90 -6.00 12.07 -4.02
C LEU A 90 -5.15 13.04 -4.85
N PRO A 91 -3.97 13.44 -4.37
CA PRO A 91 -3.09 14.34 -5.11
C PRO A 91 -2.58 13.69 -6.41
N PRO A 92 -2.69 14.37 -7.57
CA PRO A 92 -2.30 13.78 -8.85
C PRO A 92 -0.81 13.44 -8.91
N ASN A 93 -0.48 12.37 -9.62
CA ASN A 93 0.90 11.90 -9.86
C ASN A 93 1.74 11.72 -8.59
N THR A 94 1.14 11.54 -7.42
CA THR A 94 1.87 11.51 -6.14
C THR A 94 1.91 10.09 -5.61
N VAL A 95 3.07 9.68 -5.09
CA VAL A 95 3.24 8.37 -4.46
C VAL A 95 2.50 8.35 -3.13
N CYS A 96 1.49 7.49 -3.08
CA CYS A 96 0.68 7.20 -1.91
C CYS A 96 1.09 5.84 -1.33
N VAL A 97 0.87 5.67 -0.03
CA VAL A 97 1.05 4.39 0.67
C VAL A 97 -0.21 4.04 1.45
N GLY A 98 -0.63 2.79 1.39
CA GLY A 98 -1.77 2.30 2.18
C GLY A 98 -1.58 0.85 2.62
N TYR A 99 -2.36 0.43 3.62
CA TYR A 99 -2.23 -0.88 4.25
C TYR A 99 -3.57 -1.63 4.25
N ILE A 100 -3.57 -2.88 3.78
CA ILE A 100 -4.76 -3.74 3.76
C ILE A 100 -4.53 -5.04 4.55
N LYS A 101 -5.62 -5.64 5.04
CA LYS A 101 -5.62 -6.87 5.85
C LYS A 101 -6.19 -8.08 5.10
N LYS A 102 -5.86 -9.27 5.62
CA LYS A 102 -6.26 -10.65 5.22
C LYS A 102 -7.34 -10.81 4.15
N GLN A 103 -8.57 -10.32 4.36
CA GLN A 103 -9.66 -10.50 3.38
C GLN A 103 -9.41 -9.74 2.07
N SER A 104 -8.97 -8.48 2.14
CA SER A 104 -8.65 -7.67 0.98
C SER A 104 -7.36 -8.12 0.26
N ILE A 105 -6.50 -8.87 0.95
CA ILE A 105 -5.30 -9.48 0.37
C ILE A 105 -5.71 -10.55 -0.67
N SER A 106 -6.61 -11.46 -0.28
CA SER A 106 -7.11 -12.48 -1.21
C SER A 106 -7.83 -11.87 -2.41
N ALA A 107 -8.62 -10.81 -2.19
CA ALA A 107 -9.28 -10.08 -3.26
C ALA A 107 -8.26 -9.48 -4.25
N LEU A 108 -7.22 -8.81 -3.75
CA LEU A 108 -6.15 -8.27 -4.59
C LEU A 108 -5.44 -9.38 -5.39
N PHE A 109 -5.05 -10.49 -4.76
CA PHE A 109 -4.35 -11.58 -5.46
C PHE A 109 -5.21 -12.21 -6.54
N ASN A 110 -6.50 -12.45 -6.28
CA ASN A 110 -7.42 -12.98 -7.29
C ASN A 110 -7.52 -12.03 -8.49
N THR A 111 -7.58 -10.72 -8.23
CA THR A 111 -7.61 -9.70 -9.29
C THR A 111 -6.32 -9.66 -10.08
N VAL A 112 -5.16 -9.78 -9.43
CA VAL A 112 -3.86 -9.88 -10.11
C VAL A 112 -3.80 -11.12 -11.00
N GLN A 113 -4.23 -12.29 -10.49
CA GLN A 113 -4.27 -13.52 -11.29
C GLN A 113 -5.22 -13.39 -12.50
N ALA A 114 -6.40 -12.79 -12.30
CA ALA A 114 -7.34 -12.53 -13.39
C ALA A 114 -6.75 -11.56 -14.43
N ALA A 115 -6.01 -10.54 -13.98
CA ALA A 115 -5.32 -9.62 -14.87
C ALA A 115 -4.20 -10.32 -15.67
N MET A 116 -3.40 -11.19 -15.02
CA MET A 116 -2.36 -11.99 -15.68
C MET A 116 -2.90 -12.88 -16.80
N ASN A 117 -4.13 -13.40 -16.65
CA ASN A 117 -4.78 -14.20 -17.69
C ASN A 117 -5.22 -13.38 -18.91
N ASN A 118 -5.34 -12.05 -18.78
CA ASN A 118 -5.84 -11.14 -19.81
C ASN A 118 -4.77 -10.13 -20.31
N GLY A 119 -3.56 -10.16 -19.77
CA GLY A 119 -2.47 -9.25 -20.09
C GLY A 119 -1.44 -9.14 -18.95
N GLU A 120 -0.60 -8.10 -18.98
CA GLU A 120 0.35 -7.79 -17.91
C GLU A 120 -0.33 -6.85 -16.89
N PRO A 121 -0.51 -7.24 -15.62
CA PRO A 121 -1.19 -6.42 -14.61
C PRO A 121 -0.60 -5.01 -14.47
N ALA A 122 0.72 -4.88 -14.62
CA ALA A 122 1.44 -3.61 -14.54
C ALA A 122 1.04 -2.60 -15.62
N LEU A 123 0.50 -3.06 -16.76
CA LEU A 123 0.07 -2.19 -17.86
C LEU A 123 -1.31 -1.57 -17.63
N GLY A 124 -2.12 -2.16 -16.74
CA GLY A 124 -3.47 -1.69 -16.46
C GLY A 124 -3.57 -0.74 -15.27
N ILE A 125 -4.81 -0.55 -14.83
CA ILE A 125 -5.19 0.28 -13.69
C ILE A 125 -6.05 -0.57 -12.75
N PHE A 126 -5.77 -0.50 -11.46
CA PHE A 126 -6.58 -1.14 -10.43
C PHE A 126 -7.67 -0.18 -9.96
N THR A 127 -8.91 -0.62 -10.00
CA THR A 127 -10.04 0.14 -9.47
C THR A 127 -10.36 -0.34 -8.06
N LEU A 128 -10.17 0.54 -7.09
CA LEU A 128 -10.62 0.35 -5.72
C LEU A 128 -12.11 0.64 -5.60
N SER A 129 -12.81 -0.21 -4.86
CA SER A 129 -14.20 0.03 -4.46
C SER A 129 -14.45 -0.54 -3.06
N PHE A 130 -15.44 -0.01 -2.36
CA PHE A 130 -15.79 -0.48 -1.01
C PHE A 130 -17.13 -1.21 -1.05
N GLN A 131 -17.09 -2.52 -0.81
CA GLN A 131 -18.29 -3.33 -0.78
C GLN A 131 -18.84 -3.41 0.64
N LYS A 132 -20.12 -3.09 0.81
CA LYS A 132 -20.80 -3.26 2.09
C LYS A 132 -21.05 -4.73 2.35
N GLU A 133 -20.61 -5.21 3.49
CA GLU A 133 -20.76 -6.56 3.99
C GLU A 133 -21.62 -6.56 5.26
N VAL A 134 -22.27 -7.69 5.54
CA VAL A 134 -23.04 -7.91 6.78
C VAL A 134 -22.29 -8.90 7.64
N GLY A 135 -21.69 -8.40 8.72
CA GLY A 135 -20.97 -9.21 9.71
C GLY A 135 -21.82 -9.53 10.94
N ALA A 136 -21.30 -10.41 11.80
CA ALA A 136 -21.95 -10.77 13.06
C ALA A 136 -22.11 -9.58 14.02
N GLU A 137 -21.22 -8.60 13.95
CA GLU A 137 -21.23 -7.38 14.78
C GLU A 137 -21.92 -6.18 14.11
N GLY A 138 -22.55 -6.39 12.95
CA GLY A 138 -23.17 -5.34 12.15
C GLY A 138 -22.54 -5.14 10.77
N PRO A 139 -22.99 -4.11 10.02
CA PRO A 139 -22.47 -3.83 8.70
C PRO A 139 -21.02 -3.35 8.76
N TYR A 140 -20.19 -3.79 7.81
CA TYR A 140 -18.83 -3.31 7.61
C TYR A 140 -18.55 -3.15 6.12
N TYR A 141 -17.41 -2.60 5.75
CA TYR A 141 -16.98 -2.51 4.36
C TYR A 141 -15.72 -3.33 4.12
N SER A 142 -15.61 -3.98 2.98
CA SER A 142 -14.40 -4.63 2.49
C SER A 142 -13.83 -3.83 1.32
N VAL A 143 -12.49 -3.76 1.22
CA VAL A 143 -11.85 -3.19 0.03
C VAL A 143 -11.82 -4.26 -1.05
N CYS A 144 -12.40 -3.94 -2.20
CA CYS A 144 -12.40 -4.76 -3.39
C CYS A 144 -11.50 -4.11 -4.46
N PHE A 145 -10.83 -4.96 -5.23
CA PHE A 145 -9.96 -4.57 -6.32
C PHE A 145 -10.53 -5.12 -7.61
N ASN A 146 -10.74 -4.26 -8.59
CA ASN A 146 -10.93 -4.64 -9.98
C ASN A 146 -9.71 -4.20 -10.80
N TRP A 147 -9.59 -4.71 -12.01
CA TRP A 147 -8.54 -4.32 -12.93
C TRP A 147 -9.14 -4.02 -14.30
N ARG A 148 -8.64 -2.97 -14.94
CA ARG A 148 -9.03 -2.58 -16.29
C ARG A 148 -7.81 -2.16 -17.11
N THR A 149 -7.94 -2.25 -18.42
CA THR A 149 -6.97 -1.67 -19.35
C THR A 149 -7.06 -0.14 -19.35
N ARG A 150 -5.96 0.51 -19.75
CA ARG A 150 -5.91 1.95 -19.97
C ARG A 150 -6.71 2.30 -21.22
N GLN A 151 -7.46 3.39 -21.16
CA GLN A 151 -8.38 3.83 -22.19
C GLN A 151 -7.98 5.19 -22.76
N SER A 152 -7.48 6.10 -21.92
CA SER A 152 -7.12 7.46 -22.37
C SER A 152 -5.62 7.62 -22.67
N ASP A 153 -5.27 8.66 -23.41
CA ASP A 153 -3.87 8.97 -23.70
C ASP A 153 -3.16 9.55 -22.48
N GLU A 154 -3.87 10.22 -21.57
CA GLU A 154 -3.35 10.66 -20.27
C GLU A 154 -2.93 9.46 -19.42
N GLU A 155 -3.73 8.39 -19.41
CA GLU A 155 -3.40 7.16 -18.67
C GLU A 155 -2.16 6.48 -19.25
N LYS A 156 -2.00 6.45 -20.57
CA LYS A 156 -0.80 5.90 -21.23
C LYS A 156 0.44 6.72 -20.95
N LYS A 157 0.34 8.06 -21.03
CA LYS A 157 1.44 8.97 -20.66
C LYS A 157 1.85 8.81 -19.20
N GLN A 158 0.89 8.62 -18.30
CA GLN A 158 1.20 8.38 -16.89
C GLN A 158 1.96 7.04 -16.70
N LEU A 159 1.66 6.00 -17.48
CA LEU A 159 2.41 4.75 -17.43
C LEU A 159 3.89 4.95 -17.76
N GLU A 160 4.20 5.74 -18.80
CA GLU A 160 5.58 6.09 -19.16
C GLU A 160 6.29 6.83 -18.01
N MET A 161 5.59 7.74 -17.34
CA MET A 161 6.12 8.44 -16.16
C MET A 161 6.36 7.49 -14.99
N ILE A 162 5.49 6.50 -14.78
CA ILE A 162 5.62 5.50 -13.72
C ILE A 162 6.82 4.60 -14.00
N ASP A 163 7.02 4.17 -15.25
CA ASP A 163 8.17 3.35 -15.63
C ASP A 163 9.49 4.10 -15.41
N ALA A 164 9.58 5.36 -15.88
CA ALA A 164 10.73 6.22 -15.62
C ALA A 164 10.98 6.41 -14.11
N PHE A 165 9.92 6.66 -13.34
CA PHE A 165 10.00 6.81 -11.90
C PHE A 165 10.49 5.53 -11.21
N HIS A 166 9.98 4.37 -11.59
CA HIS A 166 10.33 3.09 -10.98
C HIS A 166 11.81 2.75 -11.21
N ASN A 167 12.31 3.01 -12.43
CA ASN A 167 13.72 2.81 -12.77
C ASN A 167 14.68 3.69 -11.94
N GLU A 168 14.25 4.88 -11.52
CA GLU A 168 15.09 5.83 -10.77
C GLU A 168 14.91 5.71 -9.24
N TYR A 169 13.69 5.46 -8.76
CA TYR A 169 13.31 5.58 -7.35
C TYR A 169 12.66 4.32 -6.75
N GLY A 170 12.49 3.23 -7.50
CA GLY A 170 11.75 2.03 -7.05
C GLY A 170 12.29 1.42 -5.74
N GLU A 171 13.61 1.39 -5.58
CA GLU A 171 14.28 0.90 -4.37
C GLU A 171 14.11 1.83 -3.16
N GLN A 172 13.75 3.09 -3.38
CA GLN A 172 13.57 4.10 -2.32
C GLN A 172 12.15 4.11 -1.74
N LEU A 173 11.24 3.28 -2.27
CA LEU A 173 9.87 3.18 -1.80
C LEU A 173 9.80 2.46 -0.44
N ILE A 174 9.91 3.24 0.64
CA ILE A 174 9.81 2.78 2.02
C ILE A 174 8.98 3.76 2.85
N ASP A 175 8.12 3.23 3.72
CA ASP A 175 7.39 4.03 4.72
C ASP A 175 8.04 3.78 6.08
N LEU A 176 8.93 4.66 6.49
CA LEU A 176 9.69 4.55 7.75
C LEU A 176 8.85 4.86 9.00
N GLU A 177 7.68 5.50 8.84
CA GLU A 177 6.87 5.93 9.97
C GLU A 177 5.93 4.81 10.41
N SER A 178 5.15 4.26 9.48
CA SER A 178 4.11 3.28 9.81
C SER A 178 4.66 1.86 9.97
N THR A 179 5.87 1.57 9.47
CA THR A 179 6.47 0.22 9.55
C THR A 179 7.32 -0.04 10.79
N ARG A 180 7.42 0.91 11.73
CA ARG A 180 8.28 0.77 12.94
C ARG A 180 7.97 -0.45 13.80
N LEU A 181 6.71 -0.88 13.83
CA LEU A 181 6.24 -2.06 14.58
C LEU A 181 5.87 -3.22 13.66
N LEU A 182 6.36 -3.18 12.41
CA LEU A 182 6.10 -4.18 11.39
C LEU A 182 7.42 -4.83 10.95
N THR A 183 7.41 -6.14 10.82
CA THR A 183 8.49 -6.93 10.25
C THR A 183 8.16 -7.20 8.78
N CYS A 184 9.04 -6.79 7.87
CA CYS A 184 8.92 -7.16 6.46
C CYS A 184 9.16 -8.67 6.31
N VAL A 185 8.22 -9.36 5.67
CA VAL A 185 8.26 -10.82 5.45
C VAL A 185 8.26 -11.15 3.94
N ASP A 186 8.68 -10.20 3.11
CA ASP A 186 8.91 -10.45 1.70
C ASP A 186 10.00 -11.51 1.51
N GLY A 187 9.76 -12.44 0.58
CA GLY A 187 10.65 -13.57 0.32
C GLY A 187 10.66 -14.68 1.38
N TRP A 188 9.97 -14.53 2.51
CA TRP A 188 9.92 -15.57 3.55
C TRP A 188 9.07 -16.77 3.12
N SER A 189 9.43 -17.96 3.59
CA SER A 189 8.62 -19.16 3.39
C SER A 189 7.35 -19.13 4.24
N ALA A 190 6.33 -19.90 3.85
CA ALA A 190 5.11 -20.03 4.66
C ALA A 190 5.40 -20.58 6.07
N GLY A 191 6.41 -21.45 6.21
CA GLY A 191 6.85 -21.99 7.50
C GLY A 191 7.43 -20.91 8.42
N ASP A 192 8.29 -20.05 7.88
CA ASP A 192 8.92 -18.96 8.66
C ASP A 192 7.89 -17.92 9.12
N VAL A 193 6.95 -17.58 8.24
CA VAL A 193 5.85 -16.67 8.57
C VAL A 193 4.94 -17.29 9.65
N ASN A 194 4.60 -18.57 9.53
CA ASN A 194 3.80 -19.25 10.55
C ASN A 194 4.52 -19.35 11.90
N ALA A 195 5.83 -19.60 11.89
CA ALA A 195 6.63 -19.62 13.11
C ALA A 195 6.67 -18.23 13.78
N LEU A 196 6.77 -17.16 12.99
CA LEU A 196 6.70 -15.79 13.50
C LEU A 196 5.33 -15.49 14.14
N ILE A 197 4.24 -15.89 13.47
CA ILE A 197 2.87 -15.74 13.99
C ILE A 197 2.72 -16.51 15.31
N ALA A 198 3.08 -17.80 15.34
CA ALA A 198 2.95 -18.64 16.53
C ALA A 198 3.76 -18.10 17.71
N ARG A 199 4.96 -17.53 17.47
CA ARG A 199 5.75 -16.84 18.52
C ARG A 199 5.02 -15.62 19.06
N SER A 200 4.42 -14.80 18.19
CA SER A 200 3.71 -13.59 18.60
C SER A 200 2.43 -13.88 19.40
N LEU A 201 1.86 -15.08 19.23
CA LEU A 201 0.70 -15.57 19.98
C LEU A 201 1.10 -16.31 21.27
N GLY A 202 2.39 -16.48 21.54
CA GLY A 202 2.90 -17.22 22.71
C GLY A 202 2.73 -18.74 22.61
N GLU A 203 2.51 -19.28 21.41
CA GLU A 203 2.26 -20.70 21.17
C GLU A 203 3.56 -21.53 20.99
N LEU A 204 4.72 -20.87 20.94
CA LEU A 204 6.03 -21.50 20.89
C LEU A 204 6.84 -21.18 22.15
N PRO A 205 7.52 -22.17 22.78
CA PRO A 205 8.34 -21.93 23.97
C PRO A 205 9.49 -20.96 23.65
N GLU A 206 9.84 -20.10 24.62
CA GLU A 206 10.87 -19.03 24.50
C GLU A 206 12.29 -19.52 24.12
N SER A 207 12.50 -20.84 24.03
CA SER A 207 13.82 -21.47 23.84
C SER A 207 14.39 -21.43 22.42
N ASN A 208 13.69 -20.82 21.44
CA ASN A 208 14.15 -20.74 20.03
C ASN A 208 14.31 -19.28 19.55
N ARG A 209 15.04 -18.46 20.31
CA ARG A 209 15.60 -17.21 19.77
C ARG A 209 16.67 -17.57 18.73
N PRO A 210 16.58 -17.11 17.47
CA PRO A 210 17.72 -17.18 16.57
C PRO A 210 18.81 -16.28 17.16
N GLU A 211 20.01 -16.83 17.37
CA GLU A 211 21.18 -15.98 17.54
C GLU A 211 21.31 -15.13 16.28
N LEU A 212 21.46 -13.81 16.45
CA LEU A 212 21.84 -12.94 15.35
C LEU A 212 23.11 -13.52 14.71
N PRO A 213 23.17 -13.64 13.37
CA PRO A 213 24.38 -14.12 12.72
C PRO A 213 25.56 -13.26 13.18
N PRO A 214 26.71 -13.86 13.55
CA PRO A 214 27.84 -13.10 14.07
C PRO A 214 28.23 -12.03 13.05
N ALA A 215 28.37 -10.80 13.53
CA ALA A 215 28.85 -9.69 12.72
C ALA A 215 30.17 -10.12 12.07
N LYS A 216 30.23 -10.08 10.73
CA LYS A 216 31.49 -10.34 10.01
C LYS A 216 32.51 -9.33 10.52
N SER A 217 33.48 -9.81 11.27
CA SER A 217 34.62 -9.04 11.74
C SER A 217 35.30 -8.37 10.54
N PRO A 218 35.63 -7.07 10.60
CA PRO A 218 36.30 -6.40 9.51
C PRO A 218 37.64 -7.09 9.27
N ARG A 219 37.89 -7.50 8.02
CA ARG A 219 39.21 -7.98 7.58
C ARG A 219 40.22 -6.88 7.92
N ARG A 220 41.09 -7.14 8.89
CA ARG A 220 42.31 -6.34 9.06
C ARG A 220 43.15 -6.52 7.79
N ARG A 221 43.48 -5.39 7.16
CA ARG A 221 44.51 -5.30 6.13
C ARG A 221 45.87 -5.59 6.75
#